data_AF-A0AAU6B760-F1
#
_entry.id   AF-A0AAU6B760-F1
#
_cell.length_a   1.000
_cell.length_b   1.000
_cell.length_c   1.000
_cell.angle_alpha   90.00
_cell.angle_beta   90.00
_cell.angle_gamma   90.00
#
_symmetry.space_group_name_H-M   'P 1'
#
loop_
_entity.id
_entity.type
_entity.pdbx_description
1 polymer ?
#
loop_
_entity_poly.entity_id
_entity_poly.type
_entity_poly.pdbx_seq_one_letter_code
_entity_poly.pdbx_strand_id
1 'polypeptide(L)'
;MVRALLTAAVEENAAWCDVYCRVRGATGVFGPRAWTSPARTPEFYPDAVTLTPSATAADVLPLVDASAGCSMKDSFATLELPGFLVLFEASWLHFPVPATVSGWTASPSPDPSFVFLTGPGSSAIAHRGSSAAGLSNFTGDDWSGAVAAVSAAFPGLPVVGYEHGDALSAALAWGAEPLGPLRVLLVS
;
A
#
# COMPACT_ATOMS: atom_id res chain seq x y z
N MET A 1 -4.77 -19.62 -1.70
CA MET A 1 -3.64 -18.81 -2.20
C MET A 1 -4.00 -17.32 -2.20
N VAL A 2 -4.99 -16.89 -3.00
CA VAL A 2 -5.42 -15.47 -3.10
C VAL A 2 -5.73 -14.82 -1.74
N ARG A 3 -6.49 -15.49 -0.85
CA ARG A 3 -6.80 -14.94 0.49
C ARG A 3 -5.56 -14.65 1.34
N ALA A 4 -4.54 -15.50 1.28
CA ALA A 4 -3.31 -15.31 2.04
C ALA A 4 -2.47 -14.16 1.47
N LEU A 5 -2.41 -14.04 0.13
CA LEU A 5 -1.76 -12.91 -0.53
C LEU A 5 -2.48 -11.59 -0.27
N LEU A 6 -3.81 -11.58 -0.24
CA LEU A 6 -4.59 -10.40 0.13
C LEU A 6 -4.24 -9.94 1.56
N THR A 7 -4.24 -10.87 2.53
CA THR A 7 -3.81 -10.54 3.91
C THR A 7 -2.39 -10.00 3.93
N ALA A 8 -1.46 -10.64 3.22
CA ALA A 8 -0.08 -10.15 3.12
C ALA A 8 -0.01 -8.73 2.53
N ALA A 9 -0.74 -8.44 1.45
CA ALA A 9 -0.78 -7.11 0.83
C ALA A 9 -1.33 -6.03 1.77
N VAL A 10 -2.35 -6.35 2.57
CA VAL A 10 -2.94 -5.43 3.56
C VAL A 10 -1.96 -5.15 4.70
N GLU A 11 -1.36 -6.20 5.28
CA GLU A 11 -0.39 -6.07 6.37
C GLU A 11 0.87 -5.30 5.93
N GLU A 12 1.37 -5.63 4.74
CA GLU A 12 2.51 -5.00 4.09
C GLU A 12 2.23 -3.50 3.89
N ASN A 13 1.08 -3.15 3.31
CA ASN A 13 0.74 -1.75 3.08
C ASN A 13 0.54 -0.95 4.37
N ALA A 14 -0.06 -1.54 5.41
CA ALA A 14 -0.19 -0.90 6.71
C ALA A 14 1.19 -0.69 7.37
N ALA A 15 2.09 -1.67 7.28
CA ALA A 15 3.46 -1.55 7.74
C ALA A 15 4.23 -0.45 7.00
N TRP A 16 4.00 -0.32 5.68
CA TRP A 16 4.57 0.77 4.90
C TRP A 16 4.08 2.15 5.35
N CYS A 17 2.77 2.28 5.58
CA CYS A 17 2.21 3.54 6.11
C CYS A 17 2.83 3.91 7.46
N ASP A 18 3.00 2.93 8.35
CA ASP A 18 3.64 3.13 9.65
C ASP A 18 5.11 3.58 9.54
N VAL A 19 5.90 2.89 8.71
CA VAL A 19 7.30 3.24 8.43
C VAL A 19 7.41 4.66 7.92
N TYR A 20 6.61 5.01 6.91
CA TYR A 20 6.69 6.34 6.30
C TYR A 20 6.25 7.43 7.28
N CYS A 21 5.19 7.19 8.05
CA CYS A 21 4.77 8.12 9.12
C CYS A 21 5.90 8.34 10.13
N ARG A 22 6.56 7.27 10.59
CA ARG A 22 7.68 7.33 11.54
C ARG A 22 8.86 8.14 11.00
N VAL A 23 9.24 7.91 9.74
CA VAL A 23 10.30 8.69 9.05
C VAL A 23 9.95 10.18 9.00
N ARG A 24 8.66 10.52 8.97
CA ARG A 24 8.15 11.90 8.92
C ARG A 24 7.77 12.45 10.30
N GLY A 25 8.07 11.74 11.39
CA GLY A 25 7.84 12.18 12.77
C GLY A 25 6.42 11.99 13.29
N ALA A 26 5.55 11.30 12.55
CA ALA A 26 4.23 10.87 13.01
C ALA A 26 4.30 9.41 13.52
N THR A 27 3.32 9.00 14.34
CA THR A 27 3.28 7.65 14.92
C THR A 27 1.93 7.01 14.69
N GLY A 28 1.93 5.80 14.15
CA GLY A 28 0.75 4.94 14.13
C GLY A 28 0.79 3.87 15.23
N VAL A 29 -0.35 3.23 15.43
CA VAL A 29 -0.53 2.14 16.40
C VAL A 29 -1.25 0.99 15.72
N PHE A 30 -0.67 -0.21 15.79
CA PHE A 30 -1.33 -1.44 15.34
C PHE A 30 -2.28 -1.97 16.40
N GLY A 31 -3.57 -2.05 16.06
CA GLY A 31 -4.57 -2.83 16.77
C GLY A 31 -4.85 -4.16 16.08
N PRO A 32 -5.77 -4.98 16.63
CA PRO A 32 -6.11 -6.28 16.05
C PRO A 32 -6.87 -6.19 14.70
N ARG A 33 -7.50 -5.05 14.41
CA ARG A 33 -8.36 -4.86 13.22
C ARG A 33 -8.03 -3.67 12.36
N ALA A 34 -7.23 -2.73 12.87
CA ALA A 34 -6.82 -1.54 12.15
C ALA A 34 -5.45 -1.09 12.64
N TRP A 35 -4.67 -0.50 11.73
CA TRP A 35 -3.62 0.43 12.09
C TRP A 35 -4.20 1.85 12.08
N THR A 36 -3.88 2.67 13.08
CA THR A 36 -4.45 4.01 13.26
C THR A 36 -3.41 5.02 13.75
N SER A 37 -3.48 6.25 13.28
CA SER A 37 -2.68 7.38 13.74
C SER A 37 -3.56 8.42 14.46
N PRO A 38 -3.25 8.80 15.72
CA PRO A 38 -4.01 9.83 16.43
C PRO A 38 -3.72 11.25 15.92
N ALA A 39 -2.70 11.42 15.08
CA ALA A 39 -2.34 12.69 14.43
C ALA A 39 -2.45 12.54 12.91
N ARG A 40 -2.75 13.65 12.22
CA ARG A 40 -2.84 13.67 10.75
C ARG A 40 -1.54 13.21 10.11
N THR A 41 -1.64 12.21 9.24
CA THR A 41 -0.50 11.61 8.54
C THR A 41 -0.02 12.48 7.37
N PRO A 42 1.19 12.26 6.83
CA PRO A 42 1.67 12.96 5.65
C PRO A 42 0.72 12.82 4.45
N GLU A 43 0.75 13.81 3.55
CA GLU A 43 -0.03 13.77 2.30
C GLU A 43 0.17 12.44 1.54
N PHE A 44 -0.92 11.90 1.00
CA PHE A 44 -1.04 10.58 0.35
C PHE A 44 -0.90 9.34 1.25
N TYR A 45 -0.74 9.49 2.56
CA TYR A 45 -0.79 8.39 3.52
C TYR A 45 -2.05 8.49 4.38
N PRO A 46 -2.79 7.38 4.58
CA PRO A 46 -4.04 7.39 5.32
C PRO A 46 -3.78 7.54 6.82
N ASP A 47 -4.76 8.06 7.55
CA ASP A 47 -4.74 8.12 9.01
C ASP A 47 -5.01 6.77 9.64
N ALA A 48 -5.63 5.86 8.89
CA ALA A 48 -5.84 4.50 9.33
C ALA A 48 -6.05 3.53 8.17
N VAL A 49 -5.72 2.26 8.41
CA VAL A 49 -5.81 1.16 7.45
C VAL A 49 -6.52 -0.01 8.14
N THR A 50 -7.62 -0.51 7.56
CA THR A 50 -8.26 -1.72 8.09
C THR A 50 -7.43 -2.96 7.79
N LEU A 51 -7.28 -3.84 8.77
CA LEU A 51 -6.47 -5.07 8.70
C LEU A 51 -7.33 -6.33 8.54
N THR A 52 -8.62 -6.24 8.86
CA THR A 52 -9.57 -7.36 8.73
C THR A 52 -10.88 -6.90 8.11
N PRO A 53 -11.62 -7.77 7.40
CA PRO A 53 -12.95 -7.45 6.87
C PRO A 53 -14.01 -7.21 7.95
N SER A 54 -13.72 -7.60 9.20
CA SER A 54 -14.58 -7.39 10.37
C SER A 54 -14.32 -6.07 11.11
N ALA A 55 -13.44 -5.21 10.60
CA ALA A 55 -13.22 -3.88 11.16
C ALA A 55 -14.51 -3.06 11.12
N THR A 56 -14.74 -2.26 12.15
CA THR A 56 -15.92 -1.41 12.31
C THR A 56 -15.51 0.02 12.64
N ALA A 57 -16.46 0.95 12.60
CA ALA A 57 -16.23 2.34 13.01
C ALA A 57 -15.64 2.46 14.44
N ALA A 58 -15.99 1.55 15.35
CA ALA A 58 -15.48 1.54 16.73
C ALA A 58 -13.99 1.17 16.81
N ASP A 59 -13.46 0.46 15.80
CA ASP A 59 -12.05 0.09 15.72
C ASP A 59 -11.16 1.24 15.18
N VAL A 60 -11.79 2.34 14.72
CA VAL A 60 -11.10 3.43 14.00
C VAL A 60 -11.39 4.81 14.59
N LEU A 61 -12.66 5.22 14.62
CA LEU A 61 -13.04 6.62 14.91
C LEU A 61 -12.52 7.16 16.25
N PRO A 62 -12.46 6.37 17.34
CA PRO A 62 -11.89 6.86 18.60
C PRO A 62 -10.36 7.08 18.57
N LEU A 63 -9.67 6.61 17.54
CA LEU A 63 -8.21 6.51 17.48
C LEU A 63 -7.59 7.44 16.43
N VAL A 64 -8.40 8.23 15.74
CA VAL A 64 -7.97 9.17 14.70
C VAL A 64 -8.57 10.56 14.94
N ASP A 65 -7.93 11.60 14.42
CA ASP A 65 -8.56 12.91 14.25
C ASP A 65 -9.56 12.84 13.09
N ALA A 66 -10.85 12.67 13.38
CA ALA A 66 -11.92 12.55 12.38
C ALA A 66 -12.41 13.89 11.80
N SER A 67 -11.65 14.99 11.95
CA SER A 67 -11.94 16.27 11.30
C SER A 67 -11.64 16.23 9.78
N ALA A 68 -12.00 17.31 9.09
CA ALA A 68 -11.73 17.48 7.65
C ALA A 68 -10.26 17.16 7.31
N GLY A 69 -10.06 16.43 6.21
CA GLY A 69 -8.76 15.88 5.80
C GLY A 69 -8.46 14.48 6.35
N CYS A 70 -9.29 13.92 7.24
CA CYS A 70 -9.09 12.54 7.71
C CYS A 70 -9.32 11.54 6.60
N SER A 71 -8.34 10.67 6.39
CA SER A 71 -8.41 9.66 5.34
C SER A 71 -8.24 8.25 5.87
N MET A 72 -8.93 7.31 5.25
CA MET A 72 -8.91 5.89 5.63
C MET A 72 -8.68 5.04 4.41
N LYS A 73 -7.85 4.01 4.56
CA LYS A 73 -7.80 2.87 3.66
C LYS A 73 -8.71 1.75 4.17
N ASP A 74 -9.86 1.57 3.53
CA ASP A 74 -10.74 0.42 3.75
C ASP A 74 -10.30 -0.74 2.85
N SER A 75 -9.39 -1.54 3.38
CA SER A 75 -8.70 -2.63 2.71
C SER A 75 -9.59 -3.76 2.20
N PHE A 76 -10.85 -3.83 2.62
CA PHE A 76 -11.77 -4.93 2.23
C PHE A 76 -13.06 -4.43 1.58
N ALA A 77 -13.21 -3.11 1.41
CA ALA A 77 -14.42 -2.48 0.87
C ALA A 77 -15.71 -2.84 1.64
N THR A 78 -15.61 -3.08 2.95
CA THR A 78 -16.74 -3.47 3.82
C THR A 78 -17.02 -2.48 4.95
N LEU A 79 -16.17 -1.48 5.15
CA LEU A 79 -16.28 -0.59 6.29
C LEU A 79 -17.34 0.50 6.06
N GLU A 80 -18.26 0.63 7.00
CA GLU A 80 -19.22 1.73 7.04
C GLU A 80 -18.75 2.79 8.04
N LEU A 81 -18.40 3.98 7.54
CA LEU A 81 -17.94 5.12 8.34
C LEU A 81 -18.83 6.35 8.11
N PRO A 82 -19.62 6.77 9.11
CA PRO A 82 -20.39 8.01 9.02
C PRO A 82 -19.47 9.23 8.81
N GLY A 83 -19.85 10.12 7.90
CA GLY A 83 -19.11 11.36 7.63
C GLY A 83 -17.90 11.21 6.69
N PHE A 84 -17.61 10.00 6.23
CA PHE A 84 -16.58 9.73 5.23
C PHE A 84 -17.21 9.52 3.85
N LEU A 85 -16.59 10.10 2.83
CA LEU A 85 -16.94 9.89 1.42
C LEU A 85 -15.88 8.99 0.78
N VAL A 86 -16.29 8.15 -0.17
CA VAL A 86 -15.33 7.41 -1.01
C VAL A 86 -14.59 8.41 -1.89
N LEU A 87 -13.28 8.54 -1.69
CA LEU A 87 -12.39 9.33 -2.53
C LEU A 87 -12.12 8.61 -3.85
N PHE A 88 -11.79 7.32 -3.79
CA PHE A 88 -11.72 6.43 -4.94
C PHE A 88 -11.79 4.95 -4.54
N GLU A 89 -12.11 4.11 -5.52
CA GLU A 89 -12.03 2.65 -5.44
C GLU A 89 -10.75 2.16 -6.12
N ALA A 90 -10.22 1.04 -5.66
CA ALA A 90 -8.97 0.46 -6.10
C ALA A 90 -9.00 -1.08 -5.98
N SER A 91 -7.93 -1.74 -6.41
CA SER A 91 -7.75 -3.18 -6.21
C SER A 91 -6.36 -3.48 -5.68
N TRP A 92 -6.30 -4.40 -4.71
CA TRP A 92 -5.05 -5.04 -4.32
C TRP A 92 -4.56 -5.93 -5.45
N LEU A 93 -3.25 -5.93 -5.68
CA LEU A 93 -2.59 -6.61 -6.78
C LEU A 93 -1.45 -7.49 -6.28
N HIS A 94 -1.33 -8.66 -6.88
CA HIS A 94 -0.11 -9.46 -6.90
C HIS A 94 0.58 -9.24 -8.25
N PHE A 95 1.90 -9.06 -8.22
CA PHE A 95 2.71 -8.86 -9.42
C PHE A 95 3.60 -10.08 -9.68
N PRO A 96 3.32 -10.89 -10.72
CA PRO A 96 4.17 -12.02 -11.06
C PRO A 96 5.60 -11.58 -11.38
N VAL A 97 6.60 -12.21 -10.75
CA VAL A 97 8.01 -11.83 -10.92
C VAL A 97 8.52 -12.32 -12.29
N PRO A 98 9.01 -11.42 -13.16
CA PRO A 98 9.59 -11.81 -14.44
C PRO A 98 10.98 -12.44 -14.25
N ALA A 99 11.42 -13.27 -15.21
CA ALA A 99 12.60 -14.11 -15.06
C ALA A 99 13.92 -13.32 -14.88
N THR A 100 14.11 -12.23 -15.62
CA THR A 100 15.28 -11.34 -15.52
C THR A 100 14.99 -10.02 -16.22
N VAL A 101 15.37 -8.89 -15.63
CA VAL A 101 15.42 -7.58 -16.31
C VAL A 101 16.62 -6.77 -15.80
N SER A 102 17.14 -5.87 -16.62
CA SER A 102 18.30 -5.03 -16.35
C SER A 102 17.96 -3.55 -16.53
N GLY A 103 18.70 -2.67 -15.87
CA GLY A 103 18.57 -1.20 -16.07
C GLY A 103 17.88 -0.47 -14.91
N TRP A 104 17.52 -1.18 -13.85
CA TRP A 104 17.03 -0.60 -12.61
C TRP A 104 18.13 -0.53 -11.56
N THR A 105 18.14 0.56 -10.80
CA THR A 105 19.06 0.81 -9.69
C THR A 105 18.29 1.04 -8.41
N ALA A 106 18.82 0.53 -7.30
CA ALA A 106 18.29 0.77 -5.96
C ALA A 106 19.15 1.81 -5.24
N SER A 107 18.52 2.86 -4.74
CA SER A 107 19.12 3.85 -3.85
C SER A 107 18.64 3.59 -2.42
N PRO A 108 19.55 3.53 -1.44
CA PRO A 108 19.18 3.26 -0.05
C PRO A 108 18.34 4.41 0.52
N SER A 109 17.48 4.09 1.47
CA SER A 109 16.79 5.07 2.30
C SER A 109 17.38 5.09 3.73
N PRO A 110 17.04 6.09 4.57
CA PRO A 110 17.44 6.10 5.97
C PRO A 110 16.89 4.92 6.80
N ASP A 111 15.78 4.29 6.39
CA ASP A 111 15.22 3.09 7.03
C ASP A 111 15.47 1.87 6.11
N PRO A 112 16.19 0.83 6.57
CA PRO A 112 16.51 -0.32 5.73
C PRO A 112 15.28 -1.12 5.27
N SER A 113 14.08 -0.83 5.79
CA SER A 113 12.85 -1.49 5.35
C SER A 113 12.35 -1.01 3.98
N PHE A 114 12.94 0.03 3.38
CA PHE A 114 12.55 0.47 2.03
C PHE A 114 13.70 1.07 1.21
N VAL A 115 13.57 1.01 -0.11
CA VAL A 115 14.54 1.53 -1.08
C VAL A 115 13.83 2.28 -2.20
N PHE A 116 14.51 3.30 -2.74
CA PHE A 116 14.05 3.98 -3.95
C PHE A 116 14.58 3.24 -5.18
N LEU A 117 13.69 2.97 -6.13
CA LEU A 117 14.02 2.27 -7.36
C LEU A 117 13.88 3.22 -8.55
N THR A 118 14.89 3.25 -9.41
CA THR A 118 14.87 4.04 -10.65
C THR A 118 15.27 3.19 -11.84
N GLY A 119 14.50 3.28 -12.92
CA GLY A 119 14.77 2.64 -14.20
C GLY A 119 14.60 3.63 -15.36
N PRO A 120 14.70 3.16 -16.62
CA PRO A 120 14.54 4.02 -17.79
C PRO A 120 13.16 4.69 -17.82
N GLY A 121 13.11 6.01 -17.58
CA GLY A 121 11.86 6.77 -17.56
C GLY A 121 10.86 6.39 -16.46
N SER A 122 11.27 5.53 -15.52
CA SER A 122 10.38 4.93 -14.53
C SER A 122 10.98 5.01 -13.12
N SER A 123 10.11 5.00 -12.11
CA SER A 123 10.53 4.95 -10.70
C SER A 123 9.51 4.23 -9.85
N ALA A 124 9.94 3.70 -8.71
CA ALA A 124 9.07 3.09 -7.71
C ALA A 124 9.71 3.18 -6.31
N ILE A 125 8.94 2.89 -5.28
CA ILE A 125 9.45 2.60 -3.94
C ILE A 125 9.16 1.14 -3.66
N ALA A 126 10.20 0.41 -3.24
CA ALA A 126 10.07 -0.93 -2.74
C ALA A 126 10.15 -0.91 -1.21
N HIS A 127 9.28 -1.66 -0.55
CA HIS A 127 9.29 -1.77 0.91
C HIS A 127 9.08 -3.22 1.36
N ARG A 128 9.70 -3.57 2.49
CA ARG A 128 9.74 -4.93 3.02
C ARG A 128 8.72 -5.12 4.14
N GLY A 129 7.69 -5.92 3.88
CA GLY A 129 6.82 -6.46 4.90
C GLY A 129 7.33 -7.78 5.48
N SER A 130 6.57 -8.34 6.42
CA SER A 130 6.86 -9.63 7.05
C SER A 130 6.66 -10.82 6.10
N SER A 131 5.69 -10.71 5.19
CA SER A 131 5.21 -11.80 4.33
C SER A 131 5.13 -11.43 2.84
N ALA A 132 5.36 -10.16 2.48
CA ALA A 132 5.37 -9.67 1.10
C ALA A 132 6.31 -8.46 0.95
N ALA A 133 6.71 -8.17 -0.28
CA ALA A 133 7.40 -6.95 -0.66
C ALA A 133 6.41 -6.04 -1.39
N GLY A 134 6.29 -4.80 -0.94
CA GLY A 134 5.40 -3.84 -1.55
C GLY A 134 6.06 -3.05 -2.67
N LEU A 135 5.26 -2.74 -3.69
CA LEU A 135 5.55 -1.81 -4.78
C LEU A 135 4.57 -0.64 -4.65
N SER A 136 5.09 0.57 -4.41
CA SER A 136 4.29 1.80 -4.35
C SER A 136 4.92 2.92 -5.16
N ASN A 137 4.15 4.00 -5.36
CA ASN A 137 4.62 5.21 -6.04
C ASN A 137 5.25 4.93 -7.40
N PHE A 138 4.70 3.95 -8.13
CA PHE A 138 5.20 3.63 -9.45
C PHE A 138 4.84 4.74 -10.45
N THR A 139 5.83 5.13 -11.24
CA THR A 139 5.68 6.07 -12.35
C THR A 139 6.40 5.51 -13.56
N GLY A 140 5.83 5.69 -14.75
CA GLY A 140 6.40 5.18 -16.00
C GLY A 140 5.59 3.99 -16.55
N ASP A 141 6.22 3.20 -17.42
CA ASP A 141 5.59 2.10 -18.15
C ASP A 141 6.35 0.76 -18.06
N ASP A 142 7.56 0.75 -17.48
CA ASP A 142 8.38 -0.46 -17.32
C ASP A 142 8.00 -1.27 -16.06
N TRP A 143 6.79 -1.83 -16.07
CA TRP A 143 6.30 -2.70 -14.99
C TRP A 143 7.19 -3.93 -14.76
N SER A 144 7.70 -4.53 -15.84
CA SER A 144 8.58 -5.71 -15.75
C SER A 144 9.86 -5.38 -14.98
N GLY A 145 10.48 -4.25 -15.35
CA GLY A 145 11.59 -3.64 -14.66
C GLY A 145 11.33 -3.39 -13.18
N ALA A 146 10.22 -2.69 -12.88
CA ALA A 146 9.86 -2.31 -11.52
C ALA A 146 9.66 -3.54 -10.61
N VAL A 147 8.88 -4.52 -11.06
CA VAL A 147 8.56 -5.73 -10.27
C VAL A 147 9.80 -6.58 -10.02
N ALA A 148 10.67 -6.74 -11.02
CA ALA A 148 11.92 -7.46 -10.81
C ALA A 148 12.86 -6.71 -9.86
N ALA A 149 12.93 -5.38 -9.94
CA ALA A 149 13.75 -4.57 -9.06
C ALA A 149 13.26 -4.67 -7.60
N VAL A 150 11.95 -4.70 -7.36
CA VAL A 150 11.38 -5.00 -6.04
C VAL A 150 11.77 -6.41 -5.58
N SER A 151 11.61 -7.42 -6.44
CA SER A 151 11.98 -8.81 -6.11
C SER A 151 13.48 -8.98 -5.85
N ALA A 152 14.34 -8.19 -6.50
CA ALA A 152 15.78 -8.21 -6.26
C ALA A 152 16.16 -7.51 -4.96
N ALA A 153 15.47 -6.41 -4.60
CA ALA A 153 15.67 -5.72 -3.34
C ALA A 153 15.24 -6.59 -2.14
N PHE A 154 14.15 -7.34 -2.29
CA PHE A 154 13.58 -8.17 -1.23
C PHE A 154 13.29 -9.61 -1.71
N PRO A 155 14.34 -10.44 -1.87
CA PRO A 155 14.21 -11.77 -2.46
C PRO A 155 13.40 -12.72 -1.58
N GLY A 156 12.66 -13.62 -2.24
CA GLY A 156 11.85 -14.67 -1.60
C GLY A 156 10.48 -14.23 -1.11
N LEU A 157 10.10 -12.96 -1.33
CA LEU A 157 8.78 -12.44 -0.98
C LEU A 157 7.93 -12.24 -2.25
N PRO A 158 6.61 -12.50 -2.20
CA PRO A 158 5.71 -12.10 -3.28
C PRO A 158 5.67 -10.57 -3.39
N VAL A 159 5.55 -10.06 -4.61
CA VAL A 159 5.44 -8.62 -4.87
C VAL A 159 3.96 -8.22 -4.90
N VAL A 160 3.58 -7.23 -4.10
CA VAL A 160 2.20 -6.79 -3.92
C VAL A 160 2.09 -5.28 -3.96
N GLY A 161 0.87 -4.78 -4.16
CA GLY A 161 0.57 -3.35 -4.13
C GLY A 161 -0.92 -3.11 -4.38
N TYR A 162 -1.29 -1.89 -4.74
CA TYR A 162 -2.64 -1.59 -5.20
C TYR A 162 -2.59 -0.48 -6.23
N GLU A 163 -3.57 -0.45 -7.12
CA GLU A 163 -3.73 0.62 -8.09
C GLU A 163 -5.20 1.01 -8.24
N HIS A 164 -5.44 2.19 -8.83
CA HIS A 164 -6.78 2.68 -9.17
C HIS A 164 -6.80 3.33 -10.57
N GLY A 165 -8.00 3.50 -11.14
CA GLY A 165 -8.20 4.20 -12.41
C GLY A 165 -7.37 3.65 -13.58
N ASP A 166 -6.72 4.55 -14.32
CA ASP A 166 -5.89 4.20 -15.49
C ASP A 166 -4.66 3.37 -15.10
N ALA A 167 -4.07 3.65 -13.93
CA ALA A 167 -2.93 2.88 -13.43
C ALA A 167 -3.31 1.42 -13.14
N LEU A 168 -4.50 1.19 -12.57
CA LEU A 168 -5.03 -0.16 -12.39
C LEU A 168 -5.24 -0.86 -13.73
N SER A 169 -5.81 -0.16 -14.70
CA SER A 169 -6.01 -0.69 -16.06
C SER A 169 -4.69 -1.08 -16.71
N ALA A 170 -3.65 -0.25 -16.57
CA ALA A 170 -2.31 -0.53 -17.08
C ALA A 170 -1.64 -1.72 -16.38
N ALA A 171 -1.73 -1.81 -15.05
CA ALA A 171 -1.18 -2.92 -14.27
C ALA A 171 -1.83 -4.26 -14.66
N LEU A 172 -3.15 -4.28 -14.80
CA LEU A 172 -3.89 -5.47 -15.23
C LEU A 172 -3.55 -5.87 -16.67
N ALA A 173 -3.42 -4.90 -17.59
CA ALA A 173 -3.03 -5.15 -18.97
C ALA A 173 -1.59 -5.70 -19.08
N TRP A 174 -0.70 -5.30 -18.17
CA TRP A 174 0.65 -5.84 -18.08
C TRP A 174 0.69 -7.29 -17.54
N GLY A 175 -0.24 -7.66 -16.65
CA GLY A 175 -0.35 -9.01 -16.09
C GLY A 175 -0.43 -9.07 -14.57
N ALA A 176 -0.69 -7.96 -13.88
CA ALA A 176 -0.97 -7.99 -12.45
C ALA A 176 -2.26 -8.76 -12.15
N GLU A 177 -2.27 -9.49 -11.04
CA GLU A 177 -3.38 -10.35 -10.64
C GLU A 177 -4.19 -9.69 -9.52
N PRO A 178 -5.49 -9.43 -9.68
CA PRO A 178 -6.30 -8.82 -8.64
C PRO A 178 -6.53 -9.77 -7.46
N LEU A 179 -6.33 -9.25 -6.24
CA LEU A 179 -6.49 -9.98 -4.98
C LEU A 179 -7.80 -9.66 -4.26
N GLY A 180 -8.33 -8.45 -4.43
CA GLY A 180 -9.56 -8.00 -3.80
C GLY A 180 -9.77 -6.49 -3.90
N PRO A 181 -11.01 -6.01 -3.65
CA PRO A 181 -11.34 -4.59 -3.72
C PRO A 181 -10.75 -3.83 -2.52
N LEU A 182 -10.56 -2.54 -2.73
CA LEU A 182 -10.06 -1.56 -1.76
C LEU A 182 -10.81 -0.25 -1.99
N ARG A 183 -11.09 0.50 -0.92
CA ARG A 183 -11.58 1.88 -1.01
C ARG A 183 -10.69 2.82 -0.22
N VAL A 184 -10.49 4.03 -0.71
CA VAL A 184 -9.93 5.13 0.07
C VAL A 184 -11.05 6.10 0.38
N LEU A 185 -11.22 6.42 1.66
CA LEU A 185 -12.27 7.26 2.19
C LEU A 185 -11.68 8.56 2.74
N LEU A 186 -12.43 9.66 2.72
CA LEU A 186 -12.00 10.98 3.16
C LEU A 186 -13.14 11.74 3.86
N VAL A 187 -12.82 12.48 4.92
CA VAL A 187 -13.69 13.53 5.49
C VAL A 187 -13.38 14.84 4.77
N SER A 188 -14.38 15.43 4.11
CA SER A 188 -14.28 16.72 3.39
C SER A 188 -14.44 17.92 4.29
#